data_AF-A0A1Q7VIV7-F1
#
_entry.id   AF-A0A1Q7VIV7-F1
#
_cell.length_a   1.000
_cell.length_b   1.000
_cell.length_c   1.000
_cell.angle_alpha   90.00
_cell.angle_beta   90.00
_cell.angle_gamma   90.00
#
_symmetry.space_group_name_H-M   'P 1'
#
loop_
_entity.id
_entity.type
_entity.pdbx_description
1 polymer ?
#
loop_
_entity_poly.entity_id
_entity_poly.type
_entity_poly.pdbx_seq_one_letter_code
_entity_poly.pdbx_strand_id
1 'polypeptide(L)' 'MLPSRHYESEHTRFIRELLQERPELVEKQREARAIWWDKRPRELAEERTMDEGRVPQSPYVYDSDS' A
#
# COMPACT_ATOMS: atom_id res chain seq x y z
N MET A 1 0.16 41.25 4.44
CA MET A 1 0.57 39.84 4.46
C MET A 1 -0.25 39.13 5.53
N LEU A 2 -1.10 38.19 5.14
CA LEU A 2 -1.75 37.32 6.13
C LEU A 2 -0.65 36.44 6.75
N PRO A 3 -0.55 36.32 8.09
CA PRO A 3 0.42 35.44 8.71
C PRO A 3 0.14 34.02 8.21
N SER A 4 1.16 33.38 7.65
CA SER A 4 1.11 31.96 7.32
C SER A 4 0.62 31.20 8.54
N ARG A 5 -0.49 30.47 8.39
CA ARG A 5 -1.03 29.61 9.44
C ARG A 5 -0.01 28.50 9.70
N HIS A 6 0.94 28.73 10.59
CA HIS A 6 1.94 27.75 11.02
C HIS A 6 1.33 26.75 12.02
N TYR A 7 0.15 26.23 11.70
CA TYR A 7 -0.39 25.13 12.49
C TYR A 7 0.26 23.84 12.01
N GLU A 8 0.98 23.19 12.90
CA GLU A 8 1.43 21.81 12.77
C GLU A 8 0.60 20.95 13.72
N SER A 9 0.06 19.84 13.24
CA SER A 9 -0.65 18.90 14.10
C SER A 9 0.32 18.19 15.04
N GLU A 10 -0.15 17.85 16.24
CA GLU A 10 0.66 17.10 17.23
C GLU A 10 1.24 15.80 16.64
N HIS A 11 0.47 15.12 15.78
CA HIS A 11 0.93 13.93 15.07
C HIS A 11 2.13 14.19 14.15
N THR A 12 2.11 15.32 13.42
CA THR A 12 3.22 15.67 12.51
C THR A 12 4.47 15.99 13.31
N ARG A 13 4.33 16.74 14.41
CA ARG A 13 5.43 17.03 15.32
C ARG A 13 6.03 15.75 15.91
N PHE A 14 5.18 14.87 16.44
CA PHE A 14 5.58 13.57 16.99
C PHE A 14 6.36 12.73 15.97
N ILE A 15 5.86 12.60 14.73
CA ILE A 15 6.55 11.82 13.70
C ILE A 15 7.92 12.43 13.37
N ARG A 16 8.03 13.77 13.32
CA ARG A 16 9.32 14.44 13.07
C ARG A 16 10.32 14.19 14.18
N GLU A 17 9.90 14.35 15.43
CA GLU A 17 10.75 14.09 16.61
C GLU A 17 11.20 12.62 16.62
N LEU A 18 10.29 11.67 16.40
CA LEU A 18 10.62 10.24 16.32
C LEU A 18 11.66 9.92 15.24
N LEU A 19 11.53 10.52 14.05
CA LEU A 19 12.48 10.29 12.96
C LEU A 19 13.84 10.97 13.19
N GLN A 20 13.88 12.07 13.96
CA GLN A 20 15.13 12.70 14.39
C GLN A 20 15.86 11.86 15.44
N GLU A 21 15.12 11.32 16.41
CA GLU A 21 15.69 10.45 17.46
C GLU A 21 16.15 9.10 16.89
N ARG A 22 15.47 8.59 15.85
CA ARG A 22 15.70 7.25 15.28
C ARG A 22 15.85 7.28 13.76
N PRO A 23 16.97 7.80 13.23
CA PRO A 23 17.21 7.89 11.80
C PRO A 23 17.20 6.52 11.08
N GLU A 24 17.48 5.42 11.79
CA GLU A 24 17.43 4.06 11.25
C GLU A 24 16.03 3.60 10.84
N LEU A 25 14.97 4.25 11.34
CA LEU A 25 13.60 3.93 10.96
C LEU A 25 13.32 4.22 9.48
N VAL A 26 14.04 5.16 8.86
CA VAL A 26 13.85 5.50 7.45
C VAL A 26 14.19 4.31 6.55
N GLU A 27 15.32 3.66 6.80
CA GLU A 27 15.73 2.47 6.05
C GLU A 27 14.80 1.28 6.34
N LYS A 28 14.46 1.03 7.62
CA LYS A 28 13.48 -0.01 7.98
C LYS A 28 12.13 0.22 7.31
N GLN A 29 11.69 1.47 7.16
CA GLN A 29 10.44 1.80 6.47
C GLN A 29 10.54 1.55 4.97
N ARG A 30 11.71 1.76 4.35
CA ARG A 30 11.97 1.40 2.94
C ARG A 30 11.93 -0.11 2.76
N GLU A 31 12.65 -0.85 3.59
CA GLU A 31 12.66 -2.32 3.59
C GLU A 31 11.25 -2.89 3.76
N ALA A 32 10.51 -2.41 4.78
CA ALA A 32 9.14 -2.87 5.04
C ALA A 32 8.19 -2.58 3.88
N ARG A 33 8.33 -1.44 3.19
CA ARG A 33 7.55 -1.13 1.98
C ARG A 33 7.95 -2.02 0.80
N ALA A 34 9.24 -2.36 0.69
CA ALA A 34 9.73 -3.22 -0.37
C ALA A 34 9.21 -4.67 -0.26
N ILE A 35 8.92 -5.17 0.96
CA ILE A 35 8.36 -6.53 1.18
C ILE A 35 7.17 -6.82 0.26
N TRP A 36 6.28 -5.85 0.08
CA TRP A 36 5.08 -6.07 -0.73
C TRP A 36 5.37 -5.99 -2.22
N TRP A 37 6.36 -5.18 -2.62
CA TRP A 37 6.72 -4.87 -4.00
C TRP A 37 7.86 -5.74 -4.56
N ASP A 38 8.50 -6.57 -3.74
CA ASP A 38 9.43 -7.61 -4.19
C ASP A 38 8.66 -8.79 -4.81
N LYS A 39 7.88 -8.48 -5.84
CA LYS A 39 7.21 -9.48 -6.68
C LYS A 39 7.93 -9.50 -8.01
N ARG A 40 8.53 -10.65 -8.33
CA ARG A 40 9.04 -10.86 -9.68
C ARG A 40 7.89 -10.73 -10.68
N PRO A 41 8.15 -10.24 -11.91
CA PRO A 41 7.19 -10.36 -13.00
C PRO A 41 6.73 -11.82 -13.06
N ARG A 42 5.43 -12.03 -13.00
CA ARG A 42 4.84 -13.37 -13.05
C ARG A 42 5.16 -13.96 -14.43
N GLU A 43 5.53 -15.24 -14.50
CA GLU A 43 5.80 -15.85 -15.79
C GLU A 43 4.49 -15.97 -16.59
N LEU A 44 4.53 -15.67 -17.89
CA LEU A 44 3.35 -15.76 -18.75
C LEU A 44 2.70 -17.15 -18.73
N ALA A 45 3.48 -18.20 -18.47
CA ALA A 45 2.95 -19.55 -18.31
C ALA A 45 2.13 -19.72 -17.02
N GLU A 46 2.54 -19.10 -15.91
CA GLU A 46 1.78 -19.13 -14.65
C GLU A 46 0.48 -18.33 -14.74
N GLU A 47 0.46 -17.24 -15.50
CA GLU A 47 -0.80 -16.51 -15.74
C GLU A 47 -1.81 -17.36 -16.52
N ARG A 48 -1.34 -18.12 -17.52
CA ARG A 48 -2.19 -19.01 -18.33
C ARG A 48 -2.82 -20.11 -17.49
N THR A 49 -2.06 -20.74 -16.59
CA THR A 49 -2.60 -21.79 -15.71
C THR A 49 -3.58 -21.23 -14.67
N MET A 50 -3.37 -20.01 -14.20
CA MET A 50 -4.35 -19.33 -13.33
C MET A 50 -5.65 -18.97 -14.08
N ASP A 51 -5.53 -18.54 -15.35
CA ASP A 51 -6.68 -18.22 -16.20
C ASP A 51 -7.53 -19.45 -16.54
N GLU A 52 -6.91 -20.64 -16.69
CA GLU A 52 -7.63 -21.90 -16.92
C GLU A 52 -8.63 -22.23 -15.80
N GLY A 53 -8.33 -21.84 -14.56
CA GLY A 53 -9.21 -22.04 -13.40
C GLY A 53 -10.21 -20.91 -13.13
N ARG A 54 -10.26 -19.88 -13.99
CA ARG A 54 -11.03 -18.67 -13.73
C ARG A 54 -12.54 -18.93 -13.91
N VAL A 55 -13.30 -18.79 -12.83
CA VAL A 55 -14.77 -18.88 -12.88
C VAL A 55 -15.36 -17.51 -13.25
N PRO A 56 -16.27 -17.43 -14.25
CA PRO A 56 -16.94 -16.18 -14.59
C PRO A 56 -17.76 -15.69 -13.39
N GLN A 57 -17.54 -14.43 -12.99
CA GLN A 57 -18.33 -13.78 -11.95
C GLN A 57 -19.60 -13.19 -12.57
N SER A 58 -20.74 -13.37 -11.89
CA SER A 58 -22.00 -12.71 -12.30
C SER A 58 -21.83 -11.18 -12.28
N PRO A 59 -22.47 -10.43 -13.20
CA PRO A 59 -22.46 -8.96 -13.18
C PRO A 59 -22.97 -8.38 -11.87
N TYR A 60 -23.81 -9.13 -11.15
CA TYR A 60 -24.34 -8.75 -9.86
C TYR A 60 -24.20 -9.91 -8.87
N VAL A 61 -23.23 -9.79 -7.95
CA VAL A 61 -22.85 -10.82 -6.97
C VAL A 61 -23.95 -11.06 -5.91
N TYR A 62 -24.85 -10.10 -5.76
CA TYR A 62 -25.96 -10.15 -4.81
C TYR A 62 -27.31 -10.36 -5.49
N ASP A 63 -27.31 -10.80 -6.75
CA ASP A 63 -28.57 -11.17 -7.38
C ASP A 63 -29.07 -12.43 -6.67
N SER A 64 -30.26 -12.34 -6.08
CA SER A 64 -30.98 -13.52 -5.66
C SER A 64 -31.56 -14.13 -6.92
N ASP A 65 -30.90 -15.17 -7.44
CA ASP A 65 -31.41 -15.99 -8.56
C ASP A 65 -32.93 -16.21 -8.36
N SER A 66 -33.75 -15.64 -9.24
CA SER A 66 -35.18 -15.98 -9.35
C SER A 66 -35.37 -17.15 -10.29
#